data_AF-A0A9E3Y3G2-F1
#
_entry.id   AF-A0A9E3Y3G2-F1
#
_cell.length_a   1.000
_cell.length_b   1.000
_cell.length_c   1.000
_cell.angle_alpha   90.00
_cell.angle_beta   90.00
_cell.angle_gamma   90.00
#
_symmetry.space_group_name_H-M   'P 1'
#
loop_
_entity.id
_entity.type
_entity.pdbx_description
1 polymer ?
#
loop_
_entity_poly.entity_id
_entity_poly.type
_entity_poly.pdbx_seq_one_letter_code
_entity_poly.pdbx_strand_id
1 'polypeptide(L)'
;MADDGPDRGGARELERVIPDSYDGISPQPLVLSLHGFTSTIDQIDLFSGLPAAANSRGFVLLTPQALPATLLIGDTEIEAPFWNVLPEQADDIEGAKDDIGFLLGLIDDTVSELCIDPDRVYVTGNSNGAGMSAALACASPGRFAAIAPVSGINLAGTCDDLAPVSVITFHGDADPLVNHEGGSAVSAELDVPSVPDQTAAFAAAGGCDPDPETSMPQDDIEESRWTGCEPGIGVELF
;
A
#
# COMPACT_ATOMS: atom_id res chain seq x y z
N MET A 1 20.01 -18.83 -22.14
CA MET A 1 20.10 -17.36 -22.04
C MET A 1 18.75 -16.96 -21.52
N ALA A 2 18.66 -16.71 -20.21
CA ALA A 2 17.41 -16.24 -19.62
C ALA A 2 17.15 -14.85 -20.20
N ASP A 3 15.91 -14.62 -20.63
CA ASP A 3 15.44 -13.33 -21.06
C ASP A 3 15.30 -12.50 -19.78
N ASP A 4 16.32 -11.73 -19.44
CA ASP A 4 16.22 -10.71 -18.40
C ASP A 4 15.25 -9.66 -18.96
N GLY A 5 13.98 -9.76 -18.55
CA GLY A 5 12.93 -8.82 -18.91
C GLY A 5 13.35 -7.36 -18.64
N PRO A 6 12.55 -6.36 -19.08
CA PRO A 6 12.90 -4.95 -18.90
C PRO A 6 13.29 -4.68 -17.44
N ASP A 7 14.38 -3.95 -17.21
CA ASP A 7 14.91 -3.64 -15.86
C ASP A 7 13.82 -2.94 -15.02
N ARG A 8 13.09 -3.73 -14.22
CA ARG A 8 11.99 -3.29 -13.36
C ARG A 8 12.52 -2.66 -12.08
N GLY A 9 13.43 -1.68 -12.20
CA GLY A 9 13.96 -0.95 -11.05
C GLY A 9 14.96 -1.74 -10.18
N GLY A 10 15.73 -2.66 -10.77
CA GLY A 10 16.81 -3.40 -10.11
C GLY A 10 16.41 -4.68 -9.36
N ALA A 11 17.39 -5.57 -9.12
CA ALA A 11 17.18 -6.78 -8.32
C ALA A 11 16.98 -6.42 -6.84
N ARG A 12 15.98 -7.04 -6.21
CA ARG A 12 15.60 -6.75 -4.81
C ARG A 12 15.49 -8.03 -3.99
N GLU A 13 15.75 -7.90 -2.70
CA GLU A 13 15.43 -8.94 -1.73
C GLU A 13 13.90 -9.07 -1.62
N LEU A 14 13.43 -10.31 -1.46
CA LEU A 14 12.03 -10.67 -1.39
C LEU A 14 11.86 -11.83 -0.43
N GLU A 15 10.97 -11.66 0.54
CA GLU A 15 10.41 -12.78 1.27
C GLU A 15 9.04 -13.17 0.72
N ARG A 16 8.79 -14.48 0.71
CA ARG A 16 7.57 -15.07 0.18
C ARG A 16 7.09 -16.17 1.09
N VAL A 17 5.83 -16.09 1.50
CA VAL A 17 5.14 -17.18 2.21
C VAL A 17 4.13 -17.81 1.27
N ILE A 18 4.30 -19.10 1.01
CA ILE A 18 3.29 -19.93 0.37
C ILE A 18 2.60 -20.71 1.50
N PRO A 19 1.27 -20.60 1.67
CA PRO A 19 0.61 -21.23 2.79
C PRO A 19 0.65 -22.75 2.68
N ASP A 20 0.70 -23.46 3.81
CA ASP A 20 0.66 -24.94 3.86
C ASP A 20 -0.57 -25.53 3.15
N SER A 21 -1.65 -24.75 3.02
CA SER A 21 -2.86 -25.13 2.29
C SER A 21 -2.76 -25.04 0.77
N TYR A 22 -1.65 -24.52 0.23
CA TYR A 22 -1.46 -24.40 -1.22
C TYR A 22 -1.26 -25.78 -1.87
N ASP A 23 -2.21 -26.17 -2.71
CA ASP A 23 -2.22 -27.47 -3.42
C ASP A 23 -1.84 -27.34 -4.90
N GLY A 24 -1.60 -26.12 -5.39
CA GLY A 24 -1.29 -25.82 -6.79
C GLY A 24 -2.49 -25.89 -7.75
N ILE A 25 -3.72 -26.07 -7.25
CA ILE A 25 -4.93 -26.27 -8.04
C ILE A 25 -6.05 -25.31 -7.62
N SER A 26 -6.19 -25.08 -6.31
CA SER A 26 -7.19 -24.20 -5.72
C SER A 26 -6.68 -22.76 -5.70
N PRO A 27 -7.36 -21.80 -6.36
CA PRO A 27 -6.89 -20.42 -6.41
C PRO A 27 -6.76 -19.80 -5.02
N GLN A 28 -5.55 -19.32 -4.69
CA GLN A 28 -5.26 -18.63 -3.44
C GLN A 28 -5.25 -17.12 -3.63
N PRO A 29 -5.66 -16.34 -2.62
CA PRO A 29 -5.45 -14.90 -2.61
C PRO A 29 -3.95 -14.56 -2.47
N LEU A 30 -3.61 -13.34 -2.88
CA LEU A 30 -2.27 -12.77 -2.80
C LEU A 30 -2.30 -11.48 -1.96
N VAL A 31 -1.38 -11.35 -1.02
CA VAL A 31 -1.17 -10.13 -0.24
C VAL A 31 0.26 -9.62 -0.47
N LEU A 32 0.40 -8.35 -0.82
CA LEU A 32 1.67 -7.64 -0.86
C LEU A 32 1.80 -6.78 0.42
N SER A 33 2.89 -6.96 1.17
CA SER A 33 3.19 -6.20 2.40
C SER A 33 4.41 -5.31 2.21
N LEU A 34 4.24 -4.02 2.48
CA LEU A 34 5.24 -2.99 2.20
C LEU A 34 5.70 -2.27 3.48
N HIS A 35 7.00 -2.32 3.73
CA HIS A 35 7.61 -1.65 4.89
C HIS A 35 7.65 -0.12 4.72
N GLY A 36 7.77 0.61 5.83
CA GLY A 36 7.93 2.08 5.83
C GLY A 36 9.33 2.54 5.45
N PHE A 37 9.51 3.86 5.35
CA PHE A 37 10.81 4.48 5.05
C PHE A 37 11.86 4.08 6.08
N THR A 38 13.10 3.84 5.65
CA THR A 38 14.22 3.31 6.46
C THR A 38 14.09 1.88 6.97
N SER A 39 12.93 1.25 6.79
CA SER A 39 12.61 -0.05 7.37
C SER A 39 13.06 -1.21 6.46
N THR A 40 12.85 -2.42 6.97
CA THR A 40 13.27 -3.69 6.35
C THR A 40 12.12 -4.70 6.29
N ILE A 41 12.30 -5.76 5.49
CA ILE A 41 11.41 -6.93 5.45
C ILE A 41 11.16 -7.48 6.87
N ASP A 42 12.23 -7.77 7.61
CA ASP A 42 12.14 -8.35 8.98
C ASP A 42 11.26 -7.50 9.91
N GLN A 43 11.37 -6.17 9.80
CA GLN A 43 10.62 -5.24 10.65
C GLN A 43 9.13 -5.23 10.31
N ILE A 44 8.76 -5.17 9.02
CA ILE A 44 7.34 -5.18 8.65
C ILE A 44 6.69 -6.54 8.92
N ASP A 45 7.41 -7.64 8.74
CA ASP A 45 6.93 -8.97 9.05
C ASP A 45 6.68 -9.13 10.56
N LEU A 46 7.60 -8.60 11.39
CA LEU A 46 7.44 -8.58 12.84
C LEU A 46 6.24 -7.73 13.29
N PHE A 47 6.08 -6.52 12.74
CA PHE A 47 5.00 -5.60 13.15
C PHE A 47 3.62 -6.03 12.65
N SER A 48 3.55 -6.60 11.45
CA SER A 48 2.28 -7.00 10.83
C SER A 48 1.80 -8.37 11.29
N GLY A 49 2.72 -9.29 11.62
CA GLY A 49 2.39 -10.70 11.88
C GLY A 49 1.81 -11.43 10.65
N LEU A 50 1.89 -10.82 9.47
CA LEU A 50 1.32 -11.35 8.24
C LEU A 50 1.92 -12.71 7.81
N PRO A 51 3.21 -13.03 8.03
CA PRO A 51 3.73 -14.37 7.68
C PRO A 51 2.99 -15.51 8.39
N ALA A 52 2.67 -15.34 9.68
CA ALA A 52 1.92 -16.33 10.44
C ALA A 52 0.43 -16.35 10.01
N ALA A 53 -0.14 -15.18 9.70
CA ALA A 53 -1.49 -15.07 9.18
C ALA A 53 -1.63 -15.73 7.80
N ALA A 54 -0.65 -15.58 6.92
CA ALA A 54 -0.60 -16.16 5.58
C ALA A 54 -0.78 -17.68 5.63
N ASN A 55 0.05 -18.35 6.44
CA ASN A 55 -0.04 -19.79 6.66
C ASN A 55 -1.37 -20.22 7.28
N SER A 56 -1.83 -19.53 8.33
CA SER A 56 -3.03 -19.94 9.07
C SER A 56 -4.35 -19.64 8.34
N ARG A 57 -4.37 -18.64 7.46
CA ARG A 57 -5.58 -18.18 6.76
C ARG A 57 -5.59 -18.55 5.27
N GLY A 58 -4.51 -19.11 4.74
CA GLY A 58 -4.45 -19.57 3.36
C GLY A 58 -4.36 -18.43 2.36
N PHE A 59 -3.28 -17.65 2.42
CA PHE A 59 -2.95 -16.67 1.38
C PHE A 59 -1.46 -16.65 1.10
N VAL A 60 -1.08 -16.34 -0.14
CA VAL A 60 0.31 -16.10 -0.51
C VAL A 60 0.68 -14.69 -0.06
N LEU A 61 1.82 -14.54 0.60
CA LEU A 61 2.37 -13.25 1.02
C LEU A 61 3.65 -12.96 0.24
N LEU A 62 3.80 -11.72 -0.23
CA LEU A 62 5.03 -11.17 -0.76
C LEU A 62 5.44 -9.97 0.09
N THR A 63 6.70 -9.95 0.54
CA THR A 63 7.30 -8.85 1.30
C THR A 63 8.63 -8.45 0.63
N PRO A 64 8.62 -7.54 -0.36
CA PRO A 64 9.83 -7.08 -1.02
C PRO A 64 10.57 -6.00 -0.20
N GLN A 65 11.89 -5.91 -0.38
CA GLN A 65 12.71 -4.84 0.18
C GLN A 65 12.81 -3.67 -0.81
N ALA A 66 12.51 -2.45 -0.38
CA ALA A 66 12.75 -1.26 -1.17
C ALA A 66 14.26 -1.01 -1.35
N LEU A 67 14.65 -0.50 -2.52
CA LEU A 67 16.02 -0.01 -2.73
C LEU A 67 16.21 1.37 -2.07
N PRO A 68 17.45 1.76 -1.75
CA PRO A 68 17.70 3.07 -1.18
C PRO A 68 17.46 4.20 -2.19
N ALA A 69 16.89 5.29 -1.69
CA ALA A 69 16.88 6.60 -2.32
C ALA A 69 17.34 7.65 -1.29
N THR A 70 17.81 8.79 -1.78
CA THR A 70 18.23 9.91 -0.93
C THR A 70 17.09 10.91 -0.79
N LEU A 71 16.62 11.09 0.44
CA LEU A 71 15.59 12.07 0.78
C LEU A 71 16.14 13.17 1.68
N LEU A 72 15.57 14.36 1.56
CA LEU A 72 15.79 15.47 2.48
C LEU A 72 14.71 15.46 3.56
N ILE A 73 15.11 15.31 4.82
CA ILE A 73 14.24 15.54 5.99
C ILE A 73 14.75 16.79 6.69
N GLY A 74 14.04 17.90 6.50
CA GLY A 74 14.56 19.23 6.83
C GLY A 74 15.86 19.50 6.06
N ASP A 75 16.92 19.87 6.79
CA ASP A 75 18.25 20.12 6.20
C ASP A 75 19.15 18.87 6.17
N THR A 76 18.61 17.67 6.40
CA THR A 76 19.39 16.43 6.51
C THR A 76 19.11 15.48 5.34
N GLU A 77 20.16 15.12 4.61
CA GLU A 77 20.12 14.05 3.62
C GLU A 77 20.15 12.68 4.30
N ILE A 78 19.21 11.80 3.93
CA ILE A 78 19.11 10.43 4.42
C ILE A 78 18.99 9.51 3.20
N GLU A 79 20.00 8.67 3.00
CA GLU A 79 19.97 7.57 2.03
C GLU A 79 19.48 6.30 2.74
N ALA A 80 18.29 5.81 2.37
CA ALA A 80 17.67 4.67 3.03
C ALA A 80 16.61 4.01 2.15
N PRO A 81 16.20 2.75 2.44
CA PRO A 81 15.11 2.08 1.73
C PRO A 81 13.85 2.94 1.67
N PHE A 82 13.36 3.16 0.46
CA PHE A 82 12.24 4.05 0.19
C PHE A 82 11.42 3.56 -1.01
N TRP A 83 10.09 3.58 -0.86
CA TRP A 83 9.15 3.39 -1.95
C TRP A 83 8.85 4.74 -2.61
N ASN A 84 9.15 4.87 -3.89
CA ASN A 84 8.82 6.05 -4.69
C ASN A 84 7.30 6.13 -4.99
N VAL A 85 6.55 6.74 -4.06
CA VAL A 85 5.08 6.83 -4.12
C VAL A 85 4.55 7.87 -5.10
N LEU A 86 5.39 8.78 -5.59
CA LEU A 86 5.03 9.82 -6.57
C LEU A 86 5.98 9.78 -7.77
N PRO A 87 5.74 8.91 -8.75
CA PRO A 87 6.63 8.75 -9.89
C PRO A 87 6.83 10.03 -10.71
N GLU A 88 5.85 10.95 -10.69
CA GLU A 88 5.97 12.26 -11.38
C GLU A 88 7.08 13.16 -10.79
N GLN A 89 7.49 12.90 -9.56
CA GLN A 89 8.55 13.64 -8.86
C GLN A 89 9.84 12.82 -8.70
N ALA A 90 9.92 11.67 -9.38
CA ALA A 90 11.07 10.78 -9.29
C ALA A 90 12.38 11.47 -9.72
N ASP A 91 12.32 12.41 -10.67
CA ASP A 91 13.49 13.15 -11.17
C ASP A 91 14.11 14.08 -10.10
N ASP A 92 13.34 14.45 -9.08
CA ASP A 92 13.77 15.30 -7.96
C ASP A 92 14.32 14.47 -6.78
N ILE A 93 14.21 13.14 -6.83
CA ILE A 93 14.65 12.22 -5.78
C ILE A 93 15.83 11.39 -6.29
N GLU A 94 17.03 11.68 -5.80
CA GLU A 94 18.22 10.92 -6.17
C GLU A 94 18.05 9.44 -5.79
N GLY A 95 18.23 8.56 -6.77
CA GLY A 95 18.14 7.11 -6.56
C GLY A 95 16.73 6.55 -6.63
N ALA A 96 15.68 7.38 -6.81
CA ALA A 96 14.31 6.92 -6.99
C ALA A 96 14.20 5.83 -8.07
N LYS A 97 13.37 4.83 -7.78
CA LYS A 97 13.14 3.68 -8.66
C LYS A 97 11.72 3.71 -9.21
N ASP A 98 11.51 2.96 -10.28
CA ASP A 98 10.16 2.59 -10.71
C ASP A 98 9.62 1.48 -9.80
N ASP A 99 9.25 1.87 -8.58
CA ASP A 99 8.71 0.96 -7.57
C ASP A 99 7.33 0.41 -7.95
N ILE A 100 6.50 1.22 -8.60
CA ILE A 100 5.18 0.81 -9.08
C ILE A 100 5.32 -0.28 -10.14
N GLY A 101 6.14 -0.05 -11.17
CA GLY A 101 6.42 -1.04 -12.22
C GLY A 101 7.05 -2.32 -11.68
N PHE A 102 7.97 -2.20 -10.71
CA PHE A 102 8.53 -3.35 -10.00
C PHE A 102 7.46 -4.19 -9.30
N LEU A 103 6.63 -3.57 -8.46
CA LEU A 103 5.65 -4.27 -7.62
C LEU A 103 4.54 -4.91 -8.47
N LEU A 104 4.07 -4.22 -9.52
CA LEU A 104 3.11 -4.79 -10.47
C LEU A 104 3.69 -5.98 -11.22
N GLY A 105 4.95 -5.87 -11.68
CA GLY A 105 5.65 -6.99 -12.32
C GLY A 105 5.83 -8.19 -11.38
N LEU A 106 6.16 -7.94 -10.11
CA LEU A 106 6.29 -8.99 -9.10
C LEU A 106 4.95 -9.72 -8.86
N ILE A 107 3.84 -8.99 -8.83
CA ILE A 107 2.49 -9.56 -8.74
C ILE A 107 2.20 -10.41 -9.99
N ASP A 108 2.45 -9.88 -11.19
CA ASP A 108 2.19 -10.57 -12.45
C ASP A 108 2.98 -11.87 -12.56
N ASP A 109 4.28 -11.85 -12.20
CA ASP A 109 5.13 -13.02 -12.20
C ASP A 109 4.57 -14.07 -11.20
N THR A 110 4.18 -13.65 -9.99
CA THR A 110 3.61 -14.56 -8.97
C THR A 110 2.29 -15.18 -9.42
N VAL A 111 1.40 -14.39 -10.04
CA VAL A 111 0.13 -14.87 -10.62
C VAL A 111 0.37 -15.86 -11.76
N SER A 112 1.45 -15.69 -12.53
CA SER A 112 1.82 -16.62 -13.60
C SER A 112 2.44 -17.92 -13.10
N GLU A 113 3.14 -17.89 -11.97
CA GLU A 113 3.85 -19.03 -11.39
C GLU A 113 2.95 -19.90 -10.49
N LEU A 114 1.97 -19.29 -9.83
CA LEU A 114 1.11 -19.94 -8.85
C LEU A 114 -0.36 -19.91 -9.25
N CYS A 115 -1.15 -20.82 -8.67
CA CYS A 115 -2.60 -20.77 -8.76
C CYS A 115 -3.13 -19.65 -7.85
N ILE A 116 -3.00 -18.40 -8.29
CA ILE A 116 -3.54 -17.22 -7.62
C ILE A 116 -4.90 -16.86 -8.23
N ASP A 117 -5.83 -16.42 -7.40
CA ASP A 117 -7.06 -15.78 -7.83
C ASP A 117 -6.79 -14.29 -8.16
N PRO A 118 -6.84 -13.87 -9.43
CA PRO A 118 -6.53 -12.49 -9.81
C PRO A 118 -7.54 -11.48 -9.26
N ASP A 119 -8.74 -11.92 -8.87
CA ASP A 119 -9.77 -11.06 -8.25
C ASP A 119 -9.57 -10.95 -6.73
N ARG A 120 -8.50 -11.55 -6.17
CA ARG A 120 -8.18 -11.54 -4.73
C ARG A 120 -6.72 -11.16 -4.48
N VAL A 121 -6.29 -10.08 -5.12
CA VAL A 121 -4.99 -9.43 -4.87
C VAL A 121 -5.19 -8.23 -3.95
N TYR A 122 -4.42 -8.18 -2.87
CA TYR A 122 -4.51 -7.16 -1.83
C TYR A 122 -3.14 -6.53 -1.58
N VAL A 123 -3.12 -5.25 -1.17
CA VAL A 123 -1.88 -4.56 -0.79
C VAL A 123 -2.06 -3.87 0.54
N THR A 124 -1.02 -3.95 1.38
CA THR A 124 -0.97 -3.25 2.65
C THR A 124 0.45 -2.78 2.91
N GLY A 125 0.59 -1.83 3.81
CA GLY A 125 1.88 -1.36 4.26
C GLY A 125 1.74 -0.34 5.38
N ASN A 126 2.88 0.04 5.94
CA ASN A 126 2.95 1.04 6.99
C ASN A 126 3.72 2.29 6.53
N SER A 127 3.25 3.48 6.90
CA SER A 127 3.89 4.76 6.61
C SER A 127 4.16 4.93 5.10
N ASN A 128 5.40 5.09 4.66
CA ASN A 128 5.75 5.12 3.23
C ASN A 128 5.23 3.89 2.44
N GLY A 129 5.20 2.70 3.04
CA GLY A 129 4.59 1.51 2.44
C GLY A 129 3.06 1.58 2.36
N ALA A 130 2.41 2.29 3.28
CA ALA A 130 0.98 2.60 3.19
C ALA A 130 0.70 3.55 2.01
N GLY A 131 1.55 4.57 1.85
CA GLY A 131 1.54 5.45 0.69
C GLY A 131 1.69 4.66 -0.61
N MET A 132 2.63 3.72 -0.67
CA MET A 132 2.83 2.88 -1.86
C MET A 132 1.63 1.95 -2.13
N SER A 133 0.96 1.45 -1.09
CA SER A 133 -0.26 0.66 -1.27
C SER A 133 -1.38 1.47 -1.93
N ALA A 134 -1.54 2.74 -1.55
CA ALA A 134 -2.49 3.65 -2.18
C ALA A 134 -2.03 4.05 -3.58
N ALA A 135 -0.75 4.37 -3.77
CA ALA A 135 -0.18 4.73 -5.07
C ALA A 135 -0.33 3.60 -6.11
N LEU A 136 -0.18 2.34 -5.70
CA LEU A 136 -0.46 1.18 -6.54
C LEU A 136 -1.93 1.13 -6.97
N ALA A 137 -2.88 1.35 -6.05
CA ALA A 137 -4.29 1.40 -6.40
C ALA A 137 -4.60 2.53 -7.40
N CYS A 138 -3.94 3.68 -7.24
CA CYS A 138 -4.07 4.81 -8.15
C CYS A 138 -3.49 4.55 -9.54
N ALA A 139 -2.29 3.96 -9.61
CA ALA A 139 -1.60 3.69 -10.87
C ALA A 139 -2.13 2.45 -11.61
N SER A 140 -2.98 1.64 -10.97
CA SER A 140 -3.48 0.39 -11.52
C SER A 140 -4.96 0.16 -11.21
N PRO A 141 -5.85 0.95 -11.84
CA PRO A 141 -7.28 0.89 -11.58
C PRO A 141 -7.85 -0.51 -11.85
N GLY A 142 -8.59 -1.05 -10.87
CA GLY A 142 -9.24 -2.37 -10.95
C GLY A 142 -8.31 -3.58 -10.77
N ARG A 143 -7.03 -3.38 -10.42
CA ARG A 143 -6.07 -4.48 -10.21
C ARG A 143 -6.13 -5.11 -8.81
N PHE A 144 -6.71 -4.42 -7.84
CA PHE A 144 -6.70 -4.83 -6.43
C PHE A 144 -8.13 -4.96 -5.90
N ALA A 145 -8.37 -6.02 -5.14
CA ALA A 145 -9.65 -6.23 -4.47
C ALA A 145 -9.82 -5.30 -3.26
N ALA A 146 -8.75 -5.10 -2.50
CA ALA A 146 -8.70 -4.11 -1.43
C ALA A 146 -7.28 -3.64 -1.12
N ILE A 147 -7.17 -2.46 -0.53
CA ILE A 147 -5.95 -1.99 0.13
C ILE A 147 -6.19 -1.78 1.63
N ALA A 148 -5.13 -1.99 2.41
CA ALA A 148 -5.16 -1.75 3.86
C ALA A 148 -3.97 -0.90 4.34
N PRO A 149 -3.91 0.39 3.98
CA PRO A 149 -2.83 1.29 4.41
C PRO A 149 -2.88 1.57 5.91
N VAL A 150 -1.70 1.66 6.56
CA VAL A 150 -1.56 2.04 7.97
C VAL A 150 -0.64 3.24 8.11
N SER A 151 -1.12 4.34 8.66
CA SER A 151 -0.36 5.58 8.91
C SER A 151 0.21 6.24 7.64
N GLY A 152 -0.53 6.28 6.53
CA GLY A 152 0.00 6.93 5.33
C GLY A 152 -0.80 6.84 4.03
N ILE A 153 -2.12 6.64 4.07
CA ILE A 153 -2.94 6.59 2.84
C ILE A 153 -2.79 7.87 1.99
N ASN A 154 -2.64 9.03 2.63
CA ASN A 154 -2.51 10.33 1.98
C ASN A 154 -1.14 10.57 1.31
N LEU A 155 -0.12 9.75 1.60
CA LEU A 155 1.21 9.90 0.99
C LEU A 155 1.23 9.59 -0.52
N ALA A 156 0.20 8.93 -1.06
CA ALA A 156 0.03 8.76 -2.49
C ALA A 156 -0.35 10.05 -3.23
N GLY A 157 -0.69 11.12 -2.50
CA GLY A 157 -1.21 12.36 -3.08
C GLY A 157 -2.57 12.18 -3.74
N THR A 158 -2.96 13.17 -4.56
CA THR A 158 -4.21 13.13 -5.33
C THR A 158 -4.12 12.07 -6.43
N CYS A 159 -5.17 11.26 -6.54
CA CYS A 159 -5.27 10.22 -7.56
C CYS A 159 -6.40 10.55 -8.54
N ASP A 160 -6.03 10.92 -9.77
CA ASP A 160 -6.99 11.42 -10.76
C ASP A 160 -7.86 10.30 -11.38
N ASP A 161 -7.34 9.08 -11.46
CA ASP A 161 -7.96 7.94 -12.16
C ASP A 161 -8.31 6.76 -11.22
N LEU A 162 -8.81 7.04 -10.01
CA LEU A 162 -9.23 5.98 -9.07
C LEU A 162 -10.41 5.16 -9.62
N ALA A 163 -10.24 3.83 -9.67
CA ALA A 163 -11.34 2.89 -9.84
C ALA A 163 -11.85 2.39 -8.46
N PRO A 164 -13.08 1.84 -8.40
CA PRO A 164 -13.59 1.20 -7.19
C PRO A 164 -12.60 0.16 -6.63
N VAL A 165 -12.21 0.34 -5.37
CA VAL A 165 -11.38 -0.59 -4.59
C VAL A 165 -11.82 -0.51 -3.13
N SER A 166 -11.88 -1.65 -2.44
CA SER A 166 -12.19 -1.60 -1.00
C SER A 166 -10.99 -1.05 -0.21
N VAL A 167 -11.27 -0.27 0.83
CA VAL A 167 -10.26 0.35 1.68
C VAL A 167 -10.60 0.11 3.14
N ILE A 168 -9.62 -0.35 3.91
CA ILE A 168 -9.65 -0.25 5.37
C ILE A 168 -8.34 0.38 5.82
N THR A 169 -8.40 1.60 6.33
CA THR A 169 -7.19 2.37 6.70
C THR A 169 -7.18 2.69 8.18
N PHE A 170 -5.98 2.77 8.75
CA PHE A 170 -5.77 3.07 10.17
C PHE A 170 -4.79 4.25 10.28
N HIS A 171 -5.12 5.29 11.04
CA HIS A 171 -4.25 6.46 11.18
C HIS A 171 -4.43 7.16 12.54
N GLY A 172 -3.32 7.45 13.22
CA GLY A 172 -3.38 8.18 14.48
C GLY A 172 -3.56 9.68 14.27
N ASP A 173 -4.56 10.29 14.92
CA ASP A 173 -4.80 11.74 14.90
C ASP A 173 -3.63 12.57 15.44
N ALA A 174 -2.81 11.96 16.30
CA ALA A 174 -1.60 12.54 16.88
C ALA A 174 -0.29 12.10 16.19
N ASP A 175 -0.34 11.52 14.99
CA ASP A 175 0.86 11.10 14.24
C ASP A 175 1.76 12.31 13.91
N PRO A 176 3.00 12.36 14.45
CA PRO A 176 3.88 13.52 14.26
C PRO A 176 4.67 13.48 12.96
N LEU A 177 4.59 12.37 12.20
CA LEU A 177 5.35 12.14 10.97
C LEU A 177 4.47 12.29 9.73
N VAL A 178 3.28 11.71 9.78
CA VAL A 178 2.28 11.81 8.72
C VAL A 178 1.03 12.44 9.33
N ASN A 179 0.91 13.76 9.17
CA ASN A 179 -0.16 14.51 9.78
C ASN A 179 -1.53 14.03 9.27
N HIS A 180 -2.43 13.70 10.20
CA HIS A 180 -3.80 13.31 9.90
C HIS A 180 -4.54 14.37 9.09
N GLU A 181 -4.31 15.64 9.37
CA GLU A 181 -4.92 16.78 8.67
C GLU A 181 -4.25 17.10 7.32
N GLY A 182 -3.23 16.34 6.93
CA GLY A 182 -2.46 16.58 5.71
C GLY A 182 -1.49 17.76 5.83
N GLY A 183 -1.21 18.40 4.70
CA GLY A 183 -0.20 19.44 4.55
C GLY A 183 1.17 18.86 4.20
N SER A 184 2.25 19.55 4.58
CA SER A 184 3.61 19.11 4.25
C SER A 184 4.00 17.85 5.02
N ALA A 185 4.26 16.75 4.30
CA ALA A 185 4.78 15.53 4.89
C ALA A 185 6.26 15.70 5.30
N VAL A 186 6.69 15.04 6.38
CA VAL A 186 8.04 15.27 6.97
C VAL A 186 9.19 14.87 6.03
N SER A 187 8.96 13.93 5.09
CA SER A 187 10.00 13.39 4.20
C SER A 187 9.90 13.81 2.74
N ALA A 188 8.87 14.57 2.38
CA ALA A 188 8.66 15.04 1.05
C ALA A 188 7.90 16.36 1.18
N GLU A 189 8.40 17.46 0.62
CA GLU A 189 7.74 18.77 0.57
C GLU A 189 6.46 18.74 -0.29
N LEU A 190 5.65 17.71 -0.08
CA LEU A 190 4.42 17.37 -0.74
C LEU A 190 3.31 17.92 0.11
N ASP A 191 2.53 18.80 -0.48
CA ASP A 191 1.22 19.13 0.03
C ASP A 191 0.31 17.93 -0.19
N VAL A 192 0.13 17.11 0.84
CA VAL A 192 -0.75 15.94 0.79
C VAL A 192 -2.12 16.26 1.38
N PRO A 193 -3.21 15.65 0.88
CA PRO A 193 -4.53 15.82 1.47
C PRO A 193 -4.57 15.29 2.91
N SER A 194 -5.63 15.65 3.63
CA SER A 194 -5.92 15.01 4.91
C SER A 194 -6.22 13.52 4.72
N VAL A 195 -6.00 12.73 5.76
CA VAL A 195 -6.31 11.29 5.76
C VAL A 195 -7.81 11.05 5.53
N PRO A 196 -8.74 11.80 6.16
CA PRO A 196 -10.16 11.71 5.85
C PRO A 196 -10.48 12.08 4.40
N ASP A 197 -9.90 13.15 3.85
CA ASP A 197 -10.16 13.57 2.45
C ASP A 197 -9.64 12.53 1.46
N GLN A 198 -8.45 11.97 1.69
CA GLN A 198 -7.93 10.90 0.83
C GLN A 198 -8.82 9.67 0.89
N THR A 199 -9.28 9.28 2.08
CA THR A 199 -10.18 8.13 2.23
C THR A 199 -11.54 8.38 1.56
N ALA A 200 -12.06 9.61 1.67
CA ALA A 200 -13.28 10.03 1.00
C ALA A 200 -13.13 10.01 -0.53
N ALA A 201 -11.94 10.29 -1.08
CA ALA A 201 -11.68 10.16 -2.52
C ALA A 201 -11.81 8.70 -2.99
N PHE A 202 -11.28 7.74 -2.23
CA PHE A 202 -11.48 6.31 -2.50
C PHE A 202 -12.96 5.91 -2.36
N ALA A 203 -13.67 6.43 -1.35
CA ALA A 203 -15.10 6.19 -1.18
C ALA A 203 -15.92 6.71 -2.38
N ALA A 204 -15.62 7.92 -2.84
CA ALA A 204 -16.26 8.52 -4.01
C ALA A 204 -16.01 7.69 -5.28
N ALA A 205 -14.78 7.21 -5.48
CA ALA A 205 -14.44 6.30 -6.58
C ALA A 205 -15.20 4.98 -6.49
N GLY A 206 -15.46 4.49 -5.27
CA GLY A 206 -16.29 3.32 -4.97
C GLY A 206 -17.80 3.55 -5.05
N GLY A 207 -18.25 4.74 -5.45
CA GLY A 207 -19.67 5.10 -5.56
C GLY A 207 -20.41 5.20 -4.22
N CYS A 208 -19.68 5.38 -3.11
CA CYS A 208 -20.27 5.53 -1.78
C CYS A 208 -21.00 6.87 -1.61
N ASP A 209 -21.91 6.93 -0.64
CA ASP A 209 -22.47 8.17 -0.15
C ASP A 209 -21.35 9.06 0.42
N PRO A 210 -21.39 10.40 0.22
CA PRO A 210 -20.26 11.27 0.54
C PRO A 210 -19.98 11.42 2.04
N ASP A 211 -21.02 11.28 2.87
CA ASP A 211 -20.92 11.45 4.33
C ASP A 211 -20.80 10.07 5.00
N PRO A 212 -19.70 9.77 5.72
CA PRO A 212 -19.57 8.52 6.45
C PRO A 212 -20.47 8.47 7.70
N GLU A 213 -20.83 7.25 8.11
CA GLU A 213 -21.33 7.00 9.46
C GLU A 213 -20.14 6.93 10.42
N THR A 214 -20.13 7.78 11.45
CA THR A 214 -19.08 7.78 12.48
C THR A 214 -19.51 7.01 13.73
N SER A 215 -18.61 6.21 14.30
CA SER A 215 -18.83 5.49 15.55
C SER A 215 -17.58 5.42 16.43
N MET A 216 -17.73 4.97 17.68
CA MET A 216 -16.62 4.73 18.61
C MET A 216 -16.63 3.25 19.03
N PRO A 217 -16.05 2.34 18.23
CA PRO A 217 -16.08 0.91 18.56
C PRO A 217 -15.33 0.56 19.86
N GLN A 218 -14.34 1.38 20.25
CA GLN A 218 -13.61 1.28 21.51
C GLN A 218 -13.28 2.69 22.04
N ASP A 219 -12.83 2.76 23.30
CA ASP A 219 -12.25 4.00 23.82
C ASP A 219 -11.06 4.40 22.94
N ASP A 220 -10.99 5.68 22.58
CA ASP A 220 -9.93 6.28 21.74
C ASP A 220 -9.82 5.75 20.30
N ILE A 221 -10.80 4.98 19.81
CA ILE A 221 -10.88 4.57 18.40
C ILE A 221 -12.17 5.13 17.80
N GLU A 222 -12.03 6.07 16.87
CA GLU A 222 -13.12 6.54 16.02
C GLU A 222 -13.13 5.71 14.73
N GLU A 223 -14.31 5.30 14.27
CA GLU A 223 -14.50 4.67 12.96
C GLU A 223 -15.34 5.60 12.10
N SER A 224 -14.86 5.93 10.90
CA SER A 224 -15.65 6.52 9.83
C SER A 224 -15.89 5.49 8.74
N ARG A 225 -17.16 5.12 8.52
CA ARG A 225 -17.57 4.11 7.55
C ARG A 225 -18.43 4.73 6.45
N TRP A 226 -17.97 4.65 5.21
CA TRP A 226 -18.76 5.08 4.06
C TRP A 226 -19.75 3.96 3.67
N THR A 227 -21.00 4.35 3.44
CA THR A 227 -22.09 3.44 3.06
C THR A 227 -22.60 3.76 1.66
N GLY A 228 -23.59 3.03 1.15
CA GLY A 228 -24.14 3.27 -0.18
C GLY A 228 -23.21 2.91 -1.35
N CYS A 229 -22.05 2.32 -1.08
CA CYS A 229 -21.03 1.97 -2.08
C CYS A 229 -21.54 0.96 -3.13
N GLU A 230 -20.80 0.88 -4.24
CA GLU A 230 -21.01 -0.16 -5.25
C GLU A 230 -20.94 -1.58 -4.64
N PRO A 231 -21.67 -2.57 -5.19
CA PRO A 231 -21.68 -3.92 -4.65
C PRO A 231 -20.27 -4.53 -4.54
N GLY A 232 -19.90 -4.92 -3.32
CA GLY A 232 -18.59 -5.52 -3.03
C GLY A 232 -17.51 -4.52 -2.63
N ILE A 233 -17.82 -3.22 -2.58
CA ILE A 233 -16.93 -2.18 -2.09
C ILE A 233 -17.26 -1.82 -0.64
N GLY A 234 -16.23 -1.74 0.20
CA GLY A 234 -16.31 -1.18 1.54
C GLY A 234 -15.17 -0.20 1.77
N VAL A 235 -15.45 0.93 2.43
CA VAL A 235 -14.46 1.95 2.76
C VAL A 235 -14.61 2.37 4.23
N GLU A 236 -13.55 2.16 5.00
CA GLU A 236 -13.49 2.40 6.45
C GLU A 236 -12.18 3.09 6.82
N LEU A 237 -12.25 4.11 7.68
CA LEU A 237 -11.13 4.78 8.34
C LEU A 237 -11.24 4.59 9.85
N PHE A 238 -10.14 4.17 10.46
CA PHE A 238 -9.92 4.04 11.90
C PHE A 238 -8.77 4.92 12.36
#